data_AF-A0A506QXU4-F1
#
_entry.id   AF-A0A506QXU4-F1
#
_cell.length_a   1.000
_cell.length_b   1.000
_cell.length_c   1.000
_cell.angle_alpha   90.00
_cell.angle_beta   90.00
_cell.angle_gamma   90.00
#
_symmetry.space_group_name_H-M   'P 1'
#
loop_
_entity.id
_entity.type
_entity.pdbx_description
1 polymer ?
#
loop_
_entity_poly.entity_id
_entity_poly.type
_entity_poly.pdbx_seq_one_letter_code
_entity_poly.pdbx_strand_id
1 'polypeptide(L)'
;FFVSNSAFVVSFYPVLFTLGMTTQAHPMYIALSLAFSAGYGALLTHYGNGAGVFTFSSGYVPQKTFWLLGSIMVLINVLVYFLIGIPYWKMIGIG
;
A
#
# COMPACT_ATOMS: atom_id res chain seq x y z
N PHE A 1 -4.06 5.87 14.26
CA PHE A 1 -2.66 5.43 14.08
C PHE A 1 -2.67 3.92 13.96
N PHE A 2 -2.08 3.33 12.92
CA PHE A 2 -2.02 1.88 12.74
C PHE A 2 -0.59 1.39 12.92
N VAL A 3 -0.41 0.40 13.78
CA VAL A 3 0.85 -0.34 13.98
C VAL A 3 0.82 -1.68 13.22
N SER A 4 -0.35 -2.06 12.69
CA SER A 4 -0.56 -3.32 11.97
C SER A 4 -1.27 -3.07 10.64
N ASN A 5 -0.63 -3.50 9.54
CA ASN A 5 -1.21 -3.47 8.20
C ASN A 5 -2.49 -4.30 8.10
N SER A 6 -2.57 -5.46 8.76
CA SER A 6 -3.77 -6.30 8.75
C SER A 6 -4.93 -5.63 9.50
N ALA A 7 -4.66 -4.98 10.63
CA ALA A 7 -5.70 -4.23 11.37
C ALA A 7 -6.23 -3.06 10.54
N PHE A 8 -5.35 -2.35 9.81
CA PHE A 8 -5.77 -1.31 8.86
C PHE A 8 -6.66 -1.88 7.76
N VAL A 9 -6.25 -2.98 7.11
CA VAL A 9 -7.02 -3.62 6.04
C VAL A 9 -8.42 -4.02 6.53
N VAL A 10 -8.51 -4.73 7.66
CA VAL A 10 -9.80 -5.21 8.20
C VAL A 10 -10.74 -4.06 8.57
N SER A 11 -10.21 -2.93 9.06
CA SER A 11 -11.02 -1.79 9.49
C SER A 11 -11.43 -0.85 8.35
N PHE A 12 -10.56 -0.60 7.37
CA PHE A 12 -10.83 0.39 6.31
C PHE A 12 -11.35 -0.21 5.01
N TYR A 13 -10.91 -1.41 4.63
CA TYR A 13 -11.20 -1.93 3.29
C TYR A 13 -12.68 -2.15 3.05
N PRO A 14 -13.47 -2.69 3.99
CA PRO A 14 -14.91 -2.85 3.78
C PRO A 14 -15.60 -1.52 3.48
N VAL A 15 -15.23 -0.45 4.19
CA VAL A 15 -15.81 0.89 4.02
C VAL A 15 -15.39 1.50 2.69
N LEU A 16 -14.09 1.48 2.38
CA LEU A 16 -13.56 2.06 1.14
C LEU A 16 -14.01 1.28 -0.09
N PHE A 17 -14.12 -0.04 0.02
CA PHE A 17 -14.65 -0.89 -1.05
C PHE A 17 -16.12 -0.58 -1.30
N THR A 18 -16.94 -0.52 -0.24
CA THR A 18 -18.36 -0.16 -0.35
C THR A 18 -18.55 1.23 -0.97
N LEU A 19 -17.72 2.20 -0.58
CA LEU A 19 -17.72 3.53 -1.19
C LEU A 19 -17.31 3.46 -2.67
N GLY A 20 -16.25 2.72 -3.00
CA GLY A 20 -15.82 2.52 -4.39
C GLY A 20 -16.91 1.88 -5.25
N MET A 21 -17.69 0.97 -4.69
CA MET A 21 -18.83 0.33 -5.37
C MET A 21 -19.96 1.30 -5.72
N THR A 22 -19.99 2.51 -5.15
CA THR A 22 -20.92 3.58 -5.57
C THR A 22 -20.48 4.25 -6.89
N THR A 23 -19.23 4.03 -7.31
CA THR A 23 -18.72 4.49 -8.60
C THR A 23 -19.11 3.49 -9.70
N GLN A 24 -19.06 3.92 -10.97
CA GLN A 24 -19.23 3.02 -12.12
C GLN A 24 -17.96 2.22 -12.45
N ALA A 25 -16.97 2.19 -11.54
CA ALA A 25 -15.74 1.43 -11.73
C ALA A 25 -15.98 -0.07 -11.51
N HIS A 26 -15.29 -0.90 -12.30
CA HIS A 26 -15.41 -2.35 -12.18
C HIS A 26 -14.87 -2.84 -10.82
N PRO A 27 -15.56 -3.75 -10.09
CA PRO A 27 -15.23 -4.13 -8.71
C PRO A 27 -13.79 -4.59 -8.50
N MET A 28 -13.23 -5.29 -9.49
CA MET A 28 -11.83 -5.74 -9.43
C MET A 28 -10.83 -4.59 -9.38
N TYR A 29 -11.10 -3.47 -10.07
CA TYR A 29 -10.21 -2.29 -9.99
C TYR A 29 -10.20 -1.72 -8.58
N ILE A 30 -11.36 -1.62 -7.95
CA ILE A 30 -11.48 -1.10 -6.58
C ILE A 30 -10.76 -2.04 -5.61
N ALA A 31 -11.01 -3.34 -5.69
CA ALA A 31 -10.38 -4.35 -4.84
C ALA A 31 -8.85 -4.33 -4.97
N LEU A 32 -8.33 -4.36 -6.20
CA LEU A 32 -6.90 -4.36 -6.45
C LEU A 32 -6.26 -3.04 -6.03
N SER A 33 -6.86 -1.89 -6.37
CA SER A 33 -6.33 -0.58 -5.95
C SER A 33 -6.15 -0.52 -4.44
N LEU A 34 -7.15 -0.96 -3.68
CA LEU A 34 -7.04 -1.09 -2.24
C LEU A 34 -5.91 -2.06 -1.87
N ALA A 35 -5.88 -3.29 -2.40
CA ALA A 35 -4.84 -4.27 -2.07
C ALA A 35 -3.41 -3.73 -2.25
N PHE A 36 -3.12 -3.05 -3.36
CA PHE A 36 -1.81 -2.43 -3.59
C PHE A 36 -1.54 -1.29 -2.59
N SER A 37 -2.56 -0.49 -2.23
CA SER A 37 -2.44 0.58 -1.24
C SER A 37 -1.91 0.15 0.13
N ALA A 38 -2.35 -0.98 0.67
CA ALA A 38 -1.77 -1.50 1.91
C ALA A 38 -0.30 -1.88 1.72
N GLY A 39 0.03 -2.52 0.60
CA GLY A 39 1.37 -3.03 0.33
C GLY A 39 2.41 -1.94 0.37
N TYR A 40 2.23 -0.87 -0.42
CA TYR A 40 3.21 0.22 -0.42
C TYR A 40 3.12 1.08 0.84
N GLY A 41 1.92 1.33 1.40
CA GLY A 41 1.77 2.11 2.63
C GLY A 41 2.55 1.53 3.82
N ALA A 42 2.68 0.20 3.88
CA ALA A 42 3.43 -0.51 4.90
C ALA A 42 4.95 -0.29 4.85
N LEU A 43 5.49 0.36 3.81
CA LEU A 43 6.92 0.66 3.64
C LEU A 43 7.35 1.98 4.33
N LEU A 44 6.40 2.85 4.67
CA LEU A 44 6.70 4.24 5.07
C LEU A 44 7.46 4.33 6.40
N THR A 45 7.04 3.54 7.39
CA THR A 45 7.60 3.55 8.75
C THR A 45 8.10 2.16 9.13
N HIS A 46 9.05 2.10 10.06
CA HIS A 46 9.60 0.82 10.53
C HIS A 46 8.54 -0.07 11.19
N TYR A 47 7.47 0.49 11.76
CA TYR A 47 6.36 -0.30 12.32
C TYR A 47 5.22 -0.58 11.33
N GLY A 48 5.38 -0.26 10.04
CA GLY A 48 4.34 -0.51 9.04
C GLY A 48 4.09 -2.00 8.75
N ASN A 49 5.09 -2.84 8.99
CA ASN A 49 4.99 -4.30 8.87
C ASN A 49 6.05 -5.00 9.76
N GLY A 50 5.92 -6.32 9.93
CA GLY A 50 6.81 -7.10 10.79
C GLY A 50 8.28 -7.10 10.36
N ALA A 51 8.57 -7.11 9.06
CA ALA A 51 9.95 -7.06 8.55
C ALA A 51 10.61 -5.71 8.83
N GLY A 52 9.85 -4.61 8.76
CA GLY A 52 10.31 -3.28 9.15
C GLY A 52 10.70 -3.22 10.63
N VAL A 53 9.87 -3.81 11.51
CA VAL A 53 10.14 -3.83 12.96
C VAL A 53 11.41 -4.64 13.24
N PHE A 54 11.52 -5.81 12.62
CA PHE A 54 12.68 -6.67 12.77
C PHE A 54 13.97 -5.99 12.29
N THR A 55 13.98 -5.41 11.09
CA THR A 55 15.18 -4.77 10.53
C THR A 55 15.61 -3.53 11.32
N PHE A 56 14.66 -2.72 11.80
CA PHE A 56 14.94 -1.52 12.60
C PHE A 56 15.43 -1.85 14.02
N SER A 57 15.07 -3.03 14.56
CA SER A 57 15.47 -3.46 15.92
C SER A 57 16.99 -3.58 16.13
N SER A 58 17.76 -3.74 15.04
CA SER A 58 19.22 -3.80 15.08
C SER A 58 19.90 -2.49 15.52
N GLY A 59 19.21 -1.35 15.44
CA GLY A 59 19.77 -0.03 15.71
C GLY A 59 20.75 0.48 14.64
N TYR A 60 20.92 -0.25 13.53
CA TYR A 60 21.87 0.11 12.47
C TYR A 60 21.49 1.40 11.70
N VAL A 61 20.19 1.64 11.51
CA VAL A 61 19.68 2.78 10.73
C VAL A 61 18.94 3.77 11.64
N PRO A 62 19.30 5.07 11.64
CA PRO A 62 18.54 6.08 12.36
C PRO A 62 17.09 6.20 11.85
N GLN A 63 16.13 6.51 12.73
CA GLN A 63 14.70 6.62 12.38
C GLN A 63 14.44 7.56 11.19
N LYS A 64 15.08 8.74 11.20
CA LYS A 64 14.94 9.73 10.13
C LYS A 64 15.34 9.16 8.77
N THR A 65 16.45 8.42 8.71
CA THR A 65 16.95 7.79 7.49
C THR A 65 16.01 6.68 7.02
N PHE A 66 15.54 5.82 7.94
CA PHE A 66 14.60 4.76 7.60
C PHE A 66 13.32 5.33 6.97
N TRP A 67 12.73 6.36 7.60
CA TRP A 67 11.48 6.95 7.13
C TRP A 67 11.64 7.71 5.82
N LEU A 68 12.80 8.35 5.60
CA LEU A 68 13.11 8.98 4.32
C LEU A 68 13.18 7.93 3.20
N LEU A 69 13.92 6.83 3.42
CA LEU A 69 14.02 5.73 2.45
C LEU A 69 12.65 5.08 2.21
N GLY A 70 11.88 4.84 3.27
CA GLY A 70 10.51 4.35 3.19
C GLY A 70 9.61 5.26 2.35
N SER A 71 9.70 6.58 2.54
CA SER A 71 8.94 7.57 1.75
C SER A 71 9.31 7.53 0.26
N ILE A 72 10.60 7.41 -0.06
CA ILE A 72 11.07 7.26 -1.44
C ILE A 72 10.53 5.96 -2.05
N MET A 73 10.57 4.84 -1.29
CA MET A 73 10.06 3.56 -1.77
C MET A 73 8.55 3.58 -2.00
N VAL A 74 7.77 4.21 -1.12
CA VAL A 74 6.32 4.44 -1.33
C VAL A 74 6.09 5.18 -2.64
N LEU A 75 6.82 6.28 -2.87
CA LEU A 75 6.66 7.09 -4.08
C LEU A 75 6.99 6.29 -5.34
N ILE A 76 8.08 5.52 -5.34
CA ILE A 76 8.46 4.64 -6.45
C ILE A 76 7.35 3.62 -6.73
N ASN A 77 6.83 2.95 -5.69
CA ASN A 77 5.76 1.96 -5.85
C ASN A 77 4.47 2.59 -6.40
N VAL A 78 4.11 3.78 -5.93
CA VAL A 78 2.96 4.53 -6.44
C VAL A 78 3.14 4.88 -7.92
N LEU A 79 4.33 5.37 -8.32
CA LEU A 79 4.63 5.67 -9.72
C LEU A 79 4.56 4.41 -10.59
N VAL A 80 5.18 3.31 -10.16
CA VAL A 80 5.13 2.02 -10.87
C VAL A 80 3.69 1.53 -11.00
N TYR A 81 2.89 1.65 -9.94
CA TYR A 81 1.50 1.25 -9.93
C TYR A 81 0.66 2.01 -10.97
N PHE A 82 0.78 3.35 -10.99
CA PHE A 82 0.03 4.18 -11.94
C PHE A 82 0.53 4.05 -13.38
N LEU A 83 1.85 3.99 -13.60
CA LEU A 83 2.45 3.98 -14.93
C LEU A 83 2.47 2.61 -15.59
N ILE A 84 2.54 1.53 -14.80
CA ILE A 84 2.68 0.15 -15.31
C ILE A 84 1.49 -0.71 -14.88
N GLY A 85 1.12 -0.67 -13.60
CA GLY A 85 0.05 -1.51 -13.06
C GLY A 85 -1.31 -1.28 -13.71
N ILE A 86 -1.79 -0.03 -13.74
CA ILE A 86 -3.09 0.31 -14.34
C ILE A 86 -3.13 -0.01 -15.85
N PRO A 87 -2.13 0.39 -16.67
CA PRO A 87 -2.09 -0.01 -18.08
C PRO A 87 -2.04 -1.53 -18.27
N TYR A 88 -1.32 -2.25 -17.42
CA TYR A 88 -1.25 -3.71 -17.47
C TYR A 88 -2.62 -4.36 -17.28
N TRP A 89 -3.42 -3.89 -16.32
CA TRP A 89 -4.77 -4.42 -16.10
C TRP A 89 -5.68 -4.25 -17.31
N LYS A 90 -5.57 -3.11 -18.00
CA LYS A 90 -6.27 -2.87 -19.25
C LYS A 90 -5.83 -3.85 -20.35
N MET A 91 -4.55 -4.19 -20.42
CA MET A 91 -4.05 -5.15 -21.43
C MET A 91 -4.56 -6.57 -21.20
N ILE A 92 -4.67 -7.01 -19.94
CA ILE A 92 -5.15 -8.37 -19.61
C ILE A 92 -6.67 -8.48 -19.50
N GLY A 93 -7.41 -7.40 -19.81
CA GLY A 93 -8.87 -7.40 -19.78
C GLY A 93 -9.47 -7.46 -18.38
N ILE A 94 -8.74 -7.02 -17.35
CA ILE A 94 -9.37 -6.68 -16.08
C ILE A 94 -10.12 -5.38 -16.36
N GLY A 95 -11.45 -5.45 -16.52
CA GLY A 95 -12.29 -4.32 -16.93
C GLY A 95 -13.21 -4.68 -18.08
#